data_AF-A0A2V8K7L5-F1
#
_entry.id   AF-A0A2V8K7L5-F1
#
_cell.length_a   1.000
_cell.length_b   1.000
_cell.length_c   1.000
_cell.angle_alpha   90.00
_cell.angle_beta   90.00
_cell.angle_gamma   90.00
#
_symmetry.space_group_name_H-M   'P 1'
#
loop_
_entity.id
_entity.type
_entity.pdbx_description
1 polymer ?
#
loop_
_entity_poly.entity_id
_entity_poly.type
_entity_poly.pdbx_seq_one_letter_code
_entity_poly.pdbx_strand_id
1 'polypeptide(L)'
;MVPPAEFARNLLKEAEDTHPWLHHPLFHMIWKGQLSRDQVRNIIRQQGAFFLDTLRHAAWKIVSAGGVMPTWEDLQRQRSLIPLVVEEGGEDTVGGMQTGHSILFVRLCEALGWTRYEVFNTDYLPTTIIERNELFTLQRAGTIEALCGGNIATESINAIHVVRMAEALEN
;
A
#
# COMPACT_ATOMS: atom_id res chain seq x y z
N MET A 1 13.03 27.89 4.09
CA MET A 1 12.49 26.61 4.59
C MET A 1 10.98 26.77 4.62
N VAL A 2 10.22 25.87 4.01
CA VAL A 2 8.75 25.95 3.98
C VAL A 2 8.22 25.54 5.36
N PRO A 3 7.21 26.21 5.95
CA PRO A 3 6.62 25.77 7.21
C PRO A 3 6.08 24.34 7.13
N PRO A 4 6.18 23.51 8.20
CA PRO A 4 5.76 22.10 8.15
C PRO A 4 4.33 21.89 7.66
N ALA A 5 3.39 22.73 8.09
CA ALA A 5 2.00 22.66 7.66
C ALA A 5 1.81 22.99 6.18
N GLU A 6 2.61 23.90 5.64
CA GLU A 6 2.58 24.25 4.22
C GLU A 6 3.23 23.15 3.37
N PHE A 7 4.34 22.57 3.84
CA PHE A 7 4.94 21.40 3.22
C PHE A 7 3.96 20.23 3.14
N ALA A 8 3.27 19.90 4.25
CA ALA A 8 2.29 18.83 4.28
C ALA A 8 1.12 19.08 3.31
N ARG A 9 0.58 20.30 3.25
CA ARG A 9 -0.47 20.65 2.28
C ARG A 9 0.01 20.51 0.83
N ASN A 10 1.21 20.97 0.52
CA ASN A 10 1.76 20.86 -0.83
C ASN A 10 1.99 19.40 -1.22
N LEU A 11 2.45 18.56 -0.28
CA LEU A 11 2.62 17.13 -0.51
C LEU A 11 1.29 16.41 -0.76
N LEU A 12 0.25 16.72 0.02
CA LEU A 12 -1.09 16.16 -0.18
C LEU A 12 -1.68 16.60 -1.54
N LYS A 13 -1.51 17.87 -1.89
CA LYS A 13 -1.93 18.38 -3.19
C LYS A 13 -1.22 17.68 -4.35
N GLU A 14 0.10 17.50 -4.24
CA GLU A 14 0.87 16.76 -5.25
C GLU A 14 0.35 15.33 -5.40
N ALA A 15 0.04 14.65 -4.29
CA ALA A 15 -0.56 13.33 -4.32
C ALA A 15 -1.93 13.35 -5.04
N GLU A 16 -2.82 14.27 -4.69
CA GLU A 16 -4.12 14.40 -5.36
C GLU A 16 -3.98 14.66 -6.86
N ASP A 17 -3.02 15.50 -7.26
CA ASP A 17 -2.82 15.91 -8.65
C ASP A 17 -2.11 14.84 -9.50
N THR A 18 -1.37 13.90 -8.89
CA THR A 18 -0.47 13.00 -9.63
C THR A 18 -0.62 11.51 -9.32
N HIS A 19 -1.29 11.13 -8.23
CA HIS A 19 -1.30 9.73 -7.78
C HIS A 19 -1.89 8.78 -8.85
N PRO A 20 -1.18 7.70 -9.25
CA PRO A 20 -1.64 6.81 -10.31
C PRO A 20 -3.01 6.19 -10.06
N TRP A 21 -3.37 5.91 -8.80
CA TRP A 21 -4.72 5.45 -8.46
C TRP A 21 -5.83 6.39 -8.90
N LEU A 22 -5.59 7.70 -9.02
CA LEU A 22 -6.58 8.68 -9.43
C LEU A 22 -6.58 8.95 -10.94
N HIS A 23 -5.42 8.82 -11.58
CA HIS A 23 -5.19 9.34 -12.94
C HIS A 23 -4.79 8.28 -13.97
N HIS A 24 -4.35 7.10 -13.54
CA HIS A 24 -3.88 6.09 -14.48
C HIS A 24 -5.07 5.49 -15.27
N PRO A 25 -5.00 5.44 -16.62
CA PRO A 25 -6.12 5.00 -17.47
C PRO A 25 -6.73 3.65 -17.07
N LEU A 26 -5.90 2.71 -16.61
CA LEU A 26 -6.35 1.39 -16.14
C LEU A 26 -7.44 1.50 -15.06
N PHE A 27 -7.28 2.36 -14.05
CA PHE A 27 -8.26 2.48 -12.98
C PHE A 27 -9.54 3.14 -13.46
N HIS A 28 -9.43 4.13 -14.36
CA HIS A 28 -10.61 4.68 -15.02
C HIS A 28 -11.38 3.64 -15.84
N MET A 29 -10.69 2.74 -16.54
CA MET A 29 -11.33 1.65 -17.28
C MET A 29 -12.05 0.69 -16.34
N ILE A 30 -11.46 0.38 -15.18
CA ILE A 30 -12.11 -0.42 -14.13
C ILE A 30 -13.37 0.27 -13.61
N TRP A 31 -13.27 1.53 -13.18
CA TRP A 31 -14.40 2.27 -12.60
C TRP A 31 -15.56 2.48 -13.59
N LYS A 32 -15.25 2.55 -14.89
CA LYS A 32 -16.25 2.69 -15.95
C LYS A 32 -16.82 1.35 -16.42
N GLY A 33 -16.44 0.23 -15.82
CA GLY A 33 -16.90 -1.11 -16.21
C GLY A 33 -16.47 -1.52 -17.62
N GLN A 34 -15.35 -0.97 -18.13
CA GLN A 34 -14.90 -1.19 -19.50
C GLN A 34 -14.07 -2.46 -19.68
N LEU A 35 -13.67 -3.08 -18.57
CA LEU A 35 -12.89 -4.31 -18.57
C LEU A 35 -13.80 -5.51 -18.32
N SER A 36 -13.45 -6.64 -18.92
CA SER A 36 -14.12 -7.90 -18.61
C SER A 36 -13.84 -8.33 -17.17
N ARG A 37 -14.74 -9.15 -16.61
CA ARG A 37 -14.54 -9.75 -15.28
C ARG A 37 -13.17 -10.42 -15.16
N ASP A 38 -12.75 -11.18 -16.17
CA ASP A 38 -11.44 -11.85 -16.14
C ASP A 38 -10.27 -10.88 -16.19
N GLN A 39 -10.38 -9.77 -16.92
CA GLN A 39 -9.35 -8.73 -16.88
C GLN A 39 -9.22 -8.13 -15.47
N VAL A 40 -10.34 -7.76 -14.84
CA VAL A 40 -10.36 -7.21 -13.48
C VAL A 40 -9.81 -8.23 -12.48
N ARG A 41 -10.24 -9.50 -12.54
CA ARG A 41 -9.73 -10.59 -11.70
C ARG A 41 -8.22 -10.74 -11.77
N ASN A 42 -7.66 -10.69 -12.97
CA ASN A 42 -6.21 -10.85 -13.18
C ASN A 42 -5.44 -9.60 -12.74
N ILE A 43 -5.97 -8.40 -12.97
CA ILE A 43 -5.37 -7.14 -12.50
C ILE A 43 -5.30 -7.13 -10.97
N ILE A 44 -6.41 -7.45 -10.29
CA ILE A 44 -6.44 -7.49 -8.82
C ILE A 44 -5.45 -8.53 -8.30
N ARG A 45 -5.37 -9.71 -8.91
CA ARG A 45 -4.39 -10.74 -8.52
C ARG A 45 -2.94 -10.24 -8.64
N GLN A 46 -2.59 -9.48 -9.68
CA GLN A 46 -1.26 -8.88 -9.83
C GLN A 46 -0.90 -7.89 -8.69
N GLN A 47 -1.90 -7.22 -8.10
CA GLN A 47 -1.68 -6.33 -6.95
C GLN A 47 -1.27 -7.09 -5.68
N GLY A 48 -1.38 -8.42 -5.68
CA GLY A 48 -0.86 -9.27 -4.61
C GLY A 48 0.64 -9.07 -4.36
N ALA A 49 1.40 -8.61 -5.36
CA ALA A 49 2.82 -8.27 -5.22
C ALA A 49 3.07 -7.20 -4.15
N PHE A 50 2.07 -6.39 -3.84
CA PHE A 50 2.08 -5.37 -2.79
C PHE A 50 1.26 -5.82 -1.57
N PHE A 51 -0.01 -6.20 -1.76
CA PHE A 51 -0.93 -6.43 -0.64
C PHE A 51 -0.56 -7.64 0.24
N LEU A 52 0.07 -8.67 -0.33
CA LEU A 52 0.57 -9.81 0.45
C LEU A 52 1.83 -9.47 1.26
N ASP A 53 2.57 -8.43 0.85
CA ASP A 53 3.82 -8.00 1.47
C ASP A 53 3.64 -6.79 2.42
N THR A 54 2.41 -6.34 2.69
CA THR A 54 2.07 -5.22 3.59
C THR A 54 2.76 -5.29 4.95
N LEU A 55 2.67 -6.44 5.63
CA LEU A 55 3.35 -6.68 6.91
C LEU A 55 4.88 -6.58 6.78
N ARG A 56 5.44 -7.08 5.68
CA ARG A 56 6.87 -6.97 5.38
C ARG A 56 7.28 -5.52 5.16
N HIS A 57 6.46 -4.71 4.47
CA HIS A 57 6.72 -3.28 4.29
C HIS A 57 6.76 -2.54 5.63
N ALA A 58 5.79 -2.80 6.51
CA ALA A 58 5.78 -2.18 7.84
C ALA A 58 6.98 -2.61 8.70
N ALA A 59 7.32 -3.90 8.71
CA ALA A 59 8.49 -4.40 9.43
C ALA A 59 9.79 -3.77 8.91
N TRP A 60 9.90 -3.62 7.59
CA TRP A 60 11.07 -3.02 6.97
C TRP A 60 11.29 -1.56 7.41
N LYS A 61 10.23 -0.75 7.52
CA LYS A 61 10.30 0.64 8.00
C LYS A 61 10.86 0.74 9.41
N ILE A 62 10.57 -0.23 10.27
CA ILE A 62 11.14 -0.27 11.63
C ILE A 62 12.63 -0.56 11.56
N VAL A 63 13.03 -1.64 10.88
CA VAL A 63 14.45 -2.07 10.87
C VAL A 63 15.36 -1.12 10.10
N SER A 64 14.83 -0.35 9.14
CA SER A 64 15.61 0.63 8.39
C SER A 64 15.83 1.94 9.16
N ALA A 65 14.99 2.24 10.17
CA ALA A 65 15.18 3.41 11.02
C ALA A 65 16.51 3.27 11.81
N GLY A 66 17.44 4.19 11.60
CA GLY A 66 18.77 4.20 12.25
C GLY A 66 19.92 3.63 11.42
N GLY A 67 19.66 3.05 10.25
CA GLY A 67 20.70 2.59 9.33
C GLY A 67 21.71 1.61 9.97
N VAL A 68 23.00 1.76 9.63
CA VAL A 68 24.07 0.86 10.11
C VAL A 68 24.46 1.13 11.57
N MET A 69 24.32 2.37 12.03
CA MET A 69 24.76 2.82 13.36
C MET A 69 23.64 3.62 14.04
N PRO A 70 22.66 2.95 14.68
CA PRO A 70 21.48 3.60 15.23
C PRO A 70 21.81 4.57 16.37
N THR A 71 21.10 5.69 16.43
CA THR A 71 21.15 6.65 17.54
C THR A 71 20.03 6.43 18.56
N TRP A 72 20.07 7.12 19.70
CA TRP A 72 18.98 7.09 20.68
C TRP A 72 17.63 7.56 20.09
N GLU A 73 17.65 8.60 19.26
CA GLU A 73 16.43 9.09 18.59
C GLU A 73 15.87 8.04 17.62
N ASP A 74 16.74 7.28 16.96
CA ASP A 74 16.30 6.21 16.06
C ASP A 74 15.60 5.09 16.81
N LEU A 75 16.09 4.73 18.01
CA LEU A 75 15.40 3.76 18.87
C LEU A 75 14.01 4.25 19.30
N GLN A 76 13.86 5.56 19.57
CA GLN A 76 12.56 6.16 19.86
C GLN A 76 11.63 6.11 18.64
N ARG A 77 12.16 6.40 17.44
CA ARG A 77 11.42 6.31 16.17
C ARG A 77 10.98 4.87 15.89
N GLN A 78 11.89 3.90 16.00
CA GLN A 78 11.58 2.47 15.86
C GLN A 78 10.43 2.05 16.77
N ARG A 79 10.48 2.44 18.05
CA ARG A 79 9.41 2.16 19.02
C ARG A 79 8.07 2.77 18.59
N SER A 80 8.09 3.99 18.06
CA SER A 80 6.88 4.68 17.60
C SER A 80 6.25 4.05 16.35
N LEU A 81 7.01 3.26 15.59
CA LEU A 81 6.55 2.57 14.38
C LEU A 81 6.02 1.14 14.65
N ILE A 82 6.19 0.59 15.85
CA ILE A 82 5.68 -0.75 16.20
C ILE A 82 4.16 -0.89 15.98
N PRO A 83 3.30 0.07 16.39
CA PRO A 83 1.85 -0.02 16.16
C PRO A 83 1.48 -0.28 14.70
N LEU A 84 2.21 0.30 13.75
CA LEU A 84 1.98 0.07 12.32
C LEU A 84 2.08 -1.42 11.94
N VAL A 85 3.11 -2.13 12.44
CA VAL A 85 3.27 -3.57 12.16
C VAL A 85 2.16 -4.39 12.81
N VAL A 86 1.72 -3.98 13.99
CA VAL A 86 0.63 -4.63 14.73
C VAL A 86 -0.69 -4.51 13.94
N GLU A 87 -0.99 -3.31 13.43
CA GLU A 87 -2.19 -3.02 12.62
C GLU A 87 -2.17 -3.76 11.28
N GLU A 88 -1.04 -3.75 10.55
CA GLU A 88 -0.89 -4.52 9.31
C GLU A 88 -1.02 -6.05 9.56
N GLY A 89 -0.66 -6.50 10.75
CA GLY A 89 -0.83 -7.87 11.23
C GLY A 89 -2.29 -8.23 11.59
N GLY A 90 -3.17 -7.24 11.66
CA GLY A 90 -4.60 -7.41 11.92
C GLY A 90 -5.05 -7.10 13.34
N GLU A 91 -4.16 -6.63 14.22
CA GLU A 91 -4.53 -6.24 15.58
C GLU A 91 -4.90 -4.76 15.62
N ASP A 92 -6.07 -4.44 16.17
CA ASP A 92 -6.50 -3.06 16.38
C ASP A 92 -5.92 -2.52 17.69
N THR A 93 -5.01 -1.55 17.60
CA THR A 93 -4.32 -0.98 18.75
C THR A 93 -5.22 -0.13 19.66
N VAL A 94 -6.44 0.20 19.22
CA VAL A 94 -7.43 0.99 19.97
C VAL A 94 -8.70 0.21 20.36
N GLY A 95 -8.73 -1.10 20.07
CA GLY A 95 -9.79 -2.01 20.49
C GLY A 95 -10.87 -2.22 19.42
N GLY A 96 -10.80 -3.38 18.76
CA GLY A 96 -11.72 -3.85 17.74
C GLY A 96 -11.29 -5.23 17.23
N MET A 97 -12.16 -5.97 16.56
CA MET A 97 -11.75 -7.14 15.78
C MET A 97 -11.51 -6.70 14.34
N GLN A 98 -10.26 -6.39 13.99
CA GLN A 98 -9.84 -6.27 12.60
C GLN A 98 -9.06 -7.53 12.18
N THR A 99 -8.79 -7.66 10.89
CA THR A 99 -8.02 -8.79 10.32
C THR A 99 -6.97 -8.19 9.39
N GLY A 100 -5.80 -8.82 9.28
CA GLY A 100 -4.69 -8.26 8.52
C GLY A 100 -5.05 -8.00 7.05
N HIS A 101 -4.49 -6.93 6.48
CA HIS A 101 -4.78 -6.50 5.11
C HIS A 101 -4.52 -7.59 4.07
N SER A 102 -3.48 -8.40 4.26
CA SER A 102 -3.18 -9.56 3.40
C SER A 102 -4.30 -10.60 3.41
N ILE A 103 -4.97 -10.83 4.55
CA ILE A 103 -6.12 -11.74 4.65
C ILE A 103 -7.33 -11.16 3.91
N LEU A 104 -7.59 -9.85 4.04
CA LEU A 104 -8.67 -9.18 3.31
C LEU A 104 -8.46 -9.28 1.80
N PHE A 105 -7.23 -9.06 1.34
CA PHE A 105 -6.87 -9.20 -0.07
C PHE A 105 -7.05 -10.64 -0.59
N VAL A 106 -6.67 -11.65 0.20
CA VAL A 106 -6.91 -13.06 -0.15
C VAL A 106 -8.41 -13.34 -0.25
N ARG A 107 -9.22 -12.85 0.69
CA ARG A 107 -10.69 -13.01 0.64
C ARG A 107 -11.32 -12.33 -0.58
N LEU A 108 -10.84 -11.14 -0.95
CA LEU A 108 -11.25 -10.48 -2.19
C LEU A 108 -10.93 -11.35 -3.40
N CYS A 109 -9.72 -11.89 -3.48
CA CYS A 109 -9.33 -12.80 -4.56
C CYS A 109 -10.18 -14.10 -4.57
N GLU A 110 -10.53 -14.66 -3.41
CA GLU A 110 -11.42 -15.81 -3.29
C GLU A 110 -12.83 -15.50 -3.80
N ALA A 111 -13.40 -14.35 -3.44
CA ALA A 111 -14.72 -13.90 -3.93
C ALA A 111 -14.71 -13.69 -5.46
N LEU A 112 -13.54 -13.30 -5.99
CA LEU A 112 -13.29 -13.19 -7.42
C LEU A 112 -13.03 -14.55 -8.08
N GLY A 113 -12.95 -15.66 -7.34
CA GLY A 113 -12.83 -17.02 -7.88
C GLY A 113 -11.40 -17.53 -8.03
N TRP A 114 -10.43 -16.98 -7.30
CA TRP A 114 -9.08 -17.55 -7.17
C TRP A 114 -8.99 -18.41 -5.91
N THR A 115 -8.18 -19.47 -5.95
CA THR A 115 -7.80 -20.16 -4.72
C THR A 115 -6.68 -19.42 -3.99
N ARG A 116 -6.57 -19.61 -2.66
CA ARG A 116 -5.45 -19.06 -1.88
C ARG A 116 -4.10 -19.46 -2.47
N TYR A 117 -3.98 -20.72 -2.92
CA TYR A 117 -2.76 -21.23 -3.51
C TYR A 117 -2.37 -20.45 -4.78
N GLU A 118 -3.32 -20.20 -5.68
CA GLU A 118 -3.07 -19.41 -6.90
C GLU A 118 -2.71 -17.96 -6.60
N VAL A 119 -3.31 -17.37 -5.56
CA VAL A 119 -2.98 -16.00 -5.13
C VAL A 119 -1.55 -15.93 -4.61
N PHE A 120 -1.16 -16.81 -3.69
CA PHE A 120 0.18 -16.84 -3.11
C PHE A 120 1.27 -17.22 -4.13
N ASN A 121 0.94 -18.03 -5.12
CA ASN A 121 1.86 -18.44 -6.20
C ASN A 121 1.58 -17.68 -7.50
N THR A 122 1.19 -16.41 -7.40
CA THR A 122 0.95 -15.59 -8.59
C THR A 122 2.24 -15.38 -9.37
N ASP A 123 2.25 -15.83 -10.63
CA ASP A 123 3.25 -15.40 -11.60
C ASP A 123 3.04 -13.91 -11.93
N TYR A 124 3.85 -13.07 -11.30
CA TYR A 124 3.82 -11.63 -11.52
C TYR A 124 4.45 -11.26 -12.86
N LEU A 125 3.88 -10.24 -13.51
CA LEU A 125 4.49 -9.66 -14.69
C LEU A 125 5.87 -9.09 -14.36
N PRO A 126 6.84 -9.14 -15.30
CA PRO A 126 8.17 -8.56 -15.08
C PRO A 126 8.12 -7.09 -14.63
N THR A 127 7.20 -6.30 -15.19
CA THR A 127 6.97 -4.90 -14.79
C THR A 127 6.49 -4.79 -13.36
N THR A 128 5.52 -5.61 -12.93
CA THR A 128 5.06 -5.65 -11.53
C THR A 128 6.20 -5.97 -10.57
N ILE A 129 7.10 -6.88 -10.95
CA ILE A 129 8.27 -7.24 -10.14
C ILE A 129 9.25 -6.06 -10.03
N ILE A 130 9.50 -5.36 -11.14
CA ILE A 130 10.37 -4.18 -11.16
C ILE A 130 9.80 -3.10 -10.25
N GLU A 131 8.53 -2.72 -10.43
CA GLU A 131 7.85 -1.70 -9.62
C GLU A 131 7.90 -2.02 -8.12
N ARG A 132 7.59 -3.28 -7.75
CA ARG A 132 7.70 -3.73 -6.36
C ARG A 132 9.11 -3.55 -5.82
N ASN A 133 10.13 -3.94 -6.58
CA ASN A 133 11.53 -3.84 -6.16
C ASN A 133 12.00 -2.37 -6.08
N GLU A 134 11.53 -1.50 -6.96
CA GLU A 134 11.80 -0.06 -6.93
C GLU A 134 11.18 0.59 -5.70
N LEU A 135 9.94 0.26 -5.36
CA LEU A 135 9.31 0.70 -4.11
C LEU A 135 10.14 0.29 -2.89
N PHE A 136 10.60 -0.97 -2.83
CA PHE A 136 11.50 -1.41 -1.76
C PHE A 136 12.84 -0.66 -1.76
N THR A 137 13.31 -0.21 -2.91
CA THR A 137 14.55 0.57 -3.02
C THR A 137 14.35 1.99 -2.53
N LEU A 138 13.24 2.65 -2.89
CA LEU A 138 12.87 3.97 -2.40
C LEU A 138 12.65 3.97 -0.89
N GLN A 139 11.97 2.95 -0.36
CA GLN A 139 11.79 2.76 1.09
C GLN A 139 13.11 2.56 1.85
N ARG A 140 14.19 2.16 1.15
CA ARG A 140 15.55 2.03 1.70
C ARG A 140 16.40 3.29 1.52
N ALA A 141 16.05 4.19 0.59
CA ALA A 141 16.86 5.35 0.26
C ALA A 141 16.82 6.43 1.35
N GLY A 142 15.71 6.55 2.07
CA GLY A 142 15.60 7.46 3.21
C GLY A 142 14.27 7.36 3.93
N THR A 143 14.30 7.54 5.26
CA THR A 143 13.11 7.44 6.12
C THR A 143 12.10 8.53 5.82
N ILE A 144 12.54 9.73 5.45
CA ILE A 144 11.64 10.86 5.15
C ILE A 144 10.87 10.59 3.87
N GLU A 145 11.57 10.15 2.82
CA GLU A 145 10.97 9.80 1.53
C GLU A 145 9.98 8.65 1.68
N ALA A 146 10.33 7.63 2.46
CA ALA A 146 9.45 6.50 2.75
C ALA A 146 8.17 6.94 3.49
N LEU A 147 8.29 7.85 4.47
CA LEU A 147 7.16 8.38 5.23
C LEU A 147 6.29 9.32 4.38
N CYS A 148 6.90 10.22 3.62
CA CYS A 148 6.18 11.17 2.77
C CYS A 148 5.44 10.46 1.64
N GLY A 149 6.09 9.54 0.92
CA GLY A 149 5.47 8.80 -0.16
C GLY A 149 4.40 7.82 0.33
N GLY A 150 4.76 6.93 1.26
CA GLY A 150 3.86 5.87 1.71
C GLY A 150 2.78 6.34 2.69
N ASN A 151 3.16 6.99 3.78
CA ASN A 151 2.27 7.23 4.92
C ASN A 151 1.46 8.53 4.81
N ILE A 152 1.89 9.49 3.99
CA ILE A 152 1.18 10.76 3.83
C ILE A 152 0.51 10.80 2.46
N ALA A 153 1.29 10.71 1.37
CA ALA A 153 0.77 10.85 0.02
C ALA A 153 -0.14 9.68 -0.39
N THR A 154 0.29 8.43 -0.22
CA THR A 154 -0.51 7.27 -0.63
C THR A 154 -1.72 7.05 0.30
N GLU A 155 -1.55 7.12 1.62
CA GLU A 155 -2.66 6.95 2.57
C GLU A 155 -3.78 7.98 2.40
N SER A 156 -3.46 9.23 2.04
CA SER A 156 -4.50 10.24 1.80
C SER A 156 -5.38 9.92 0.59
N ILE A 157 -4.87 9.14 -0.37
CA ILE A 157 -5.59 8.76 -1.59
C ILE A 157 -6.31 7.40 -1.44
N ASN A 158 -5.84 6.53 -0.53
CA ASN A 158 -6.40 5.20 -0.29
C ASN A 158 -7.93 5.23 -0.12
N ALA A 159 -8.44 6.11 0.74
CA ALA A 159 -9.87 6.20 1.02
C ALA A 159 -10.71 6.48 -0.24
N ILE A 160 -10.21 7.34 -1.14
CA ILE A 160 -10.89 7.68 -2.39
C ILE A 160 -10.84 6.49 -3.36
N HIS A 161 -9.66 5.88 -3.50
CA HIS A 161 -9.46 4.77 -4.43
C HIS A 161 -10.28 3.53 -4.04
N VAL A 162 -10.26 3.15 -2.76
CA VAL A 162 -10.96 1.96 -2.26
C VAL A 162 -12.47 2.09 -2.44
N VAL A 163 -13.06 3.27 -2.18
CA VAL A 163 -14.50 3.50 -2.40
C VAL A 163 -14.86 3.31 -3.88
N ARG A 164 -14.11 3.93 -4.80
CA ARG A 164 -14.37 3.78 -6.24
C ARG A 164 -14.21 2.35 -6.73
N MET A 165 -13.23 1.62 -6.20
CA MET A 165 -13.04 0.22 -6.52
C MET A 165 -14.17 -0.65 -5.99
N ALA A 166 -14.66 -0.40 -4.77
CA ALA A 166 -15.79 -1.13 -4.20
C ALA A 166 -17.05 -0.91 -5.06
N GLU A 167 -17.39 0.35 -5.37
CA GLU A 167 -18.50 0.71 -6.26
C GLU A 167 -18.36 0.02 -7.62
N ALA A 168 -17.17 -0.02 -8.20
CA ALA A 168 -16.93 -0.65 -9.50
C ALA A 168 -17.06 -2.19 -9.47
N LEU A 169 -16.81 -2.82 -8.32
CA LEU A 169 -16.89 -4.28 -8.16
C LEU A 169 -18.30 -4.76 -7.79
N GLU A 170 -19.15 -3.88 -7.27
CA GLU A 170 -20.54 -4.17 -6.92
C GLU A 170 -21.52 -4.04 -8.11
N ASN A 171 -21.12 -3.33 -9.17
CA ASN A 171 -21.89 -3.13 -10.40
C ASN A 171 -21.56 -4.16 -11.49
#